data_AF-A0A1Y2EDJ7-F1
#
_entry.id   AF-A0A1Y2EDJ7-F1
#
_cell.length_a   1.000
_cell.length_b   1.000
_cell.length_c   1.000
_cell.angle_alpha   90.00
_cell.angle_beta   90.00
_cell.angle_gamma   90.00
#
_symmetry.space_group_name_H-M   'P 1'
#
loop_
_entity.id
_entity.type
_entity.pdbx_description
1 polymer ?
#
loop_
_entity_poly.entity_id
_entity_poly.type
_entity_poly.pdbx_seq_one_letter_code
_entity_poly.pdbx_strand_id
1 'polypeptide(L)'
;MGITFHGYKQGMFFCPTTSEEQNRLDPQQGVFRLLLGGYFVVATVGKLKYVLDVAAWTGIWALDLAGQNPDCTVIGTDPSRIQPSNQSPNCQFAGEDSEDPWIFPVKFDYVHLCAVVKCFEDVRTVMRHAFNMNEGGWIELQDLVLHLYGDDQSFEGMAIQRWT
;
A
#
# COMPACT_ATOMS: atom_id res chain seq x y z
N MET A 1 -28.86 8.16 13.07
CA MET A 1 -27.55 8.22 12.39
C MET A 1 -26.54 8.70 13.40
N GLY A 2 -25.72 7.80 13.93
CA GLY A 2 -24.69 8.11 14.93
C GLY A 2 -23.43 7.36 14.54
N ILE A 3 -22.34 8.11 14.38
CA ILE A 3 -21.02 7.59 14.07
C ILE A 3 -20.32 7.38 15.41
N THR A 4 -19.90 6.16 15.71
CA THR A 4 -19.18 5.84 16.94
C THR A 4 -17.69 5.72 16.64
N PHE A 5 -16.88 6.57 17.26
CA PHE A 5 -15.42 6.58 17.13
C PHE A 5 -14.76 5.66 18.17
N HIS A 6 -13.71 4.94 17.77
CA HIS A 6 -12.67 4.46 18.69
C HIS A 6 -11.33 5.06 18.22
N GLY A 7 -10.81 5.99 19.02
CA GLY A 7 -9.66 6.82 18.66
C GLY A 7 -8.31 6.20 19.00
N TYR A 8 -7.37 6.37 18.08
CA TYR A 8 -5.95 6.57 18.40
C TYR A 8 -5.33 7.47 17.31
N LYS A 9 -4.63 8.55 17.73
CA LYS A 9 -4.02 9.64 16.94
C LYS A 9 -4.98 10.42 16.00
N GLN A 10 -5.60 11.47 16.53
CA GLN A 10 -6.30 12.50 15.74
C GLN A 10 -5.28 13.42 15.06
N GLY A 11 -5.16 13.29 13.74
CA GLY A 11 -4.47 14.22 12.86
C GLY A 11 -4.52 13.73 11.42
N MET A 12 -5.38 14.35 10.59
CA MET A 12 -5.38 14.24 9.12
C MET A 12 -5.54 12.85 8.47
N PHE A 13 -6.59 12.09 8.79
CA PHE A 13 -7.09 11.05 7.86
C PHE A 13 -8.62 11.11 7.75
N PHE A 14 -9.11 11.74 6.68
CA PHE A 14 -10.52 11.68 6.26
C PHE A 14 -10.71 10.42 5.41
N CYS A 15 -10.95 9.27 6.03
CA CYS A 15 -11.44 8.11 5.27
C CYS A 15 -12.37 7.25 6.15
N PRO A 16 -13.69 7.17 5.85
CA PRO A 16 -14.63 6.41 6.65
C PRO A 16 -14.45 4.89 6.44
N THR A 17 -14.42 4.14 7.54
CA THR A 17 -14.36 2.68 7.67
C THR A 17 -15.66 1.96 7.20
N THR A 18 -16.34 2.45 6.15
CA THR A 18 -17.62 1.90 5.67
C THR A 18 -17.43 0.96 4.47
N SER A 19 -18.36 0.00 4.30
CA SER A 19 -18.42 -0.88 3.11
C SER A 19 -18.50 -0.11 1.79
N GLU A 20 -18.99 1.13 1.82
CA GLU A 20 -18.97 2.06 0.68
C GLU A 20 -17.55 2.46 0.26
N GLU A 21 -16.63 2.69 1.20
CA GLU A 21 -15.23 2.99 0.88
C GLU A 21 -14.49 1.76 0.37
N GLN A 22 -14.74 0.56 0.93
CA GLN A 22 -14.21 -0.69 0.37
C GLN A 22 -14.69 -0.88 -1.08
N ASN A 23 -15.98 -0.66 -1.35
CA ASN A 23 -16.54 -0.70 -2.70
C ASN A 23 -15.96 0.38 -3.64
N ARG A 24 -15.44 1.50 -3.13
CA ARG A 24 -14.73 2.53 -3.91
C ARG A 24 -13.28 2.16 -4.18
N LEU A 25 -12.61 1.52 -3.21
CA LEU A 25 -11.17 1.23 -3.24
C LEU A 25 -10.83 -0.05 -4.01
N ASP A 26 -11.68 -1.08 -3.92
CA ASP A 26 -11.44 -2.36 -4.60
C ASP A 26 -11.36 -2.23 -6.14
N PRO A 27 -12.20 -1.42 -6.81
CA PRO A 27 -12.03 -1.15 -8.24
C PRO A 27 -10.72 -0.42 -8.57
N GLN A 28 -10.24 0.47 -7.70
CA GLN A 28 -8.98 1.18 -7.92
C GLN A 28 -7.79 0.21 -7.86
N GLN A 29 -7.77 -0.71 -6.88
CA GLN A 29 -6.77 -1.78 -6.85
C GLN A 29 -6.87 -2.70 -8.07
N GLY A 30 -8.09 -2.99 -8.54
CA GLY A 30 -8.34 -3.71 -9.79
C GLY A 30 -7.75 -3.01 -11.02
N VAL A 31 -7.85 -1.68 -11.11
CA VAL A 31 -7.26 -0.89 -12.20
C VAL A 31 -5.74 -0.98 -12.18
N PHE A 32 -5.09 -0.83 -11.03
CA PHE A 32 -3.64 -1.01 -10.90
C PHE A 32 -3.21 -2.40 -11.37
N ARG A 33 -3.92 -3.44 -10.95
CA ARG A 33 -3.66 -4.81 -11.38
C ARG A 33 -3.79 -4.98 -12.90
N LEU A 34 -4.79 -4.37 -13.52
CA LEU A 34 -4.96 -4.40 -14.98
C LEU A 34 -3.83 -3.66 -15.71
N LEU A 35 -3.44 -2.49 -15.22
CA LEU A 35 -2.34 -1.70 -15.79
C LEU A 35 -1.01 -2.47 -15.76
N LEU A 36 -0.81 -3.30 -14.73
CA LEU A 36 0.37 -4.14 -14.55
C LEU A 36 0.22 -5.50 -15.23
N GLY A 37 -0.73 -5.68 -16.15
CA GLY A 37 -0.90 -6.92 -16.91
C GLY A 37 -1.33 -8.13 -16.06
N GLY A 38 -1.89 -7.89 -14.87
CA GLY A 38 -2.33 -8.90 -13.93
C GLY A 38 -1.26 -9.35 -12.92
N TYR A 39 -0.04 -8.82 -13.00
CA TYR A 39 1.05 -9.15 -12.08
C TYR A 39 0.90 -8.43 -10.73
N PHE A 40 1.18 -9.15 -9.64
CA PHE A 40 1.19 -8.62 -8.27
C PHE A 40 2.57 -8.12 -7.84
N VAL A 41 3.61 -8.76 -8.36
CA VAL A 41 5.01 -8.43 -8.16
C VAL A 41 5.62 -8.28 -9.54
N VAL A 42 6.13 -7.11 -9.87
CA VAL A 42 6.75 -6.82 -11.17
C VAL A 42 8.24 -7.09 -11.13
N ALA A 43 8.87 -6.94 -9.98
CA ALA A 43 10.26 -7.28 -9.76
C ALA A 43 10.53 -8.77 -10.04
N THR A 44 11.67 -9.07 -10.65
CA THR A 44 12.17 -10.44 -10.80
C THR A 44 12.68 -10.96 -9.46
N VAL A 45 11.76 -11.37 -8.60
CA VAL A 45 12.05 -11.93 -7.28
C VAL A 45 12.19 -13.44 -7.33
N GLY A 46 13.07 -13.97 -6.48
CA GLY A 46 13.14 -15.41 -6.22
C GLY A 46 12.00 -15.87 -5.31
N LYS A 47 12.22 -16.96 -4.57
CA LYS A 47 11.24 -17.42 -3.58
C LYS A 47 11.11 -16.40 -2.43
N LEU A 48 9.93 -15.84 -2.26
CA LEU A 48 9.60 -14.92 -1.16
C LEU A 48 9.31 -15.70 0.12
N LYS A 49 9.82 -15.21 1.26
CA LYS A 49 9.53 -15.76 2.59
C LYS A 49 8.78 -14.75 3.46
N TYR A 50 9.20 -13.49 3.46
CA TYR A 50 8.54 -12.42 4.21
C TYR A 50 8.26 -11.20 3.33
N VAL A 51 7.00 -10.81 3.26
CA VAL A 51 6.52 -9.67 2.47
C VAL A 51 5.81 -8.68 3.37
N LEU A 52 6.07 -7.39 3.17
CA LEU A 52 5.33 -6.29 3.77
C LEU A 52 4.52 -5.56 2.70
N ASP A 53 3.22 -5.39 2.92
CA ASP A 53 2.33 -4.53 2.14
C ASP A 53 2.03 -3.27 2.96
N VAL A 54 2.67 -2.16 2.58
CA VAL A 54 2.61 -0.89 3.32
C VAL A 54 1.38 -0.11 2.87
N ALA A 55 0.62 0.43 3.83
CA ALA A 55 -0.69 1.03 3.59
C ALA A 55 -1.60 0.08 2.78
N ALA A 56 -1.83 -1.13 3.31
CA ALA A 56 -2.50 -2.23 2.60
C ALA A 56 -3.98 -1.96 2.24
N TRP A 57 -4.59 -0.87 2.71
CA TRP A 57 -5.99 -0.53 2.50
C TRP A 57 -6.91 -1.71 2.81
N THR A 58 -7.68 -2.23 1.84
CA THR A 58 -8.61 -3.35 2.05
C THR A 58 -7.88 -4.69 2.25
N GLY A 59 -6.61 -4.77 1.89
CA GLY A 59 -5.76 -5.95 2.06
C GLY A 59 -5.91 -6.99 0.94
N ILE A 60 -6.66 -6.71 -0.13
CA ILE A 60 -6.86 -7.65 -1.24
C ILE A 60 -5.54 -8.07 -1.87
N TRP A 61 -4.61 -7.13 -2.11
CA TRP A 61 -3.30 -7.45 -2.67
C TRP A 61 -2.52 -8.43 -1.78
N ALA A 62 -2.44 -8.15 -0.48
CA ALA A 62 -1.76 -9.01 0.49
C ALA A 62 -2.37 -10.43 0.54
N LEU A 63 -3.71 -10.52 0.54
CA LEU A 63 -4.44 -11.80 0.55
C LEU A 63 -4.21 -12.60 -0.74
N ASP A 64 -4.28 -11.95 -1.90
CA ASP A 64 -4.06 -12.59 -3.20
C ASP A 64 -2.61 -13.09 -3.34
N LEU A 65 -1.63 -12.31 -2.88
CA LEU A 65 -0.22 -12.71 -2.88
C LEU A 65 0.00 -13.93 -1.98
N ALA A 66 -0.53 -13.88 -0.76
CA ALA A 66 -0.44 -14.98 0.20
C ALA A 66 -1.09 -16.26 -0.33
N GLY A 67 -2.23 -16.15 -1.03
CA GLY A 67 -2.91 -17.28 -1.65
C GLY A 67 -2.10 -17.95 -2.76
N GLN A 68 -1.29 -17.20 -3.51
CA GLN A 68 -0.41 -17.72 -4.56
C GLN A 68 0.93 -18.26 -4.01
N ASN A 69 1.30 -17.86 -2.79
CA ASN A 69 2.60 -18.14 -2.19
C ASN A 69 2.40 -18.76 -0.79
N PRO A 70 1.99 -20.03 -0.67
CA PRO A 70 1.64 -20.65 0.61
C PRO A 70 2.81 -20.73 1.59
N ASP A 71 4.05 -20.75 1.08
CA ASP A 71 5.28 -20.76 1.90
C ASP A 71 5.74 -19.35 2.33
N CYS A 72 5.06 -18.30 1.84
CA CYS A 72 5.38 -16.91 2.13
C CYS A 72 4.45 -16.36 3.20
N THR A 73 5.00 -15.62 4.16
CA THR A 73 4.24 -14.83 5.12
C THR A 73 4.10 -13.41 4.62
N VAL A 74 2.87 -12.94 4.48
CA VAL A 74 2.54 -11.57 4.07
C VAL A 74 1.98 -10.80 5.26
N ILE A 75 2.52 -9.62 5.51
CA ILE A 75 2.05 -8.71 6.56
C ILE A 75 1.57 -7.43 5.88
N GLY A 76 0.31 -7.05 6.08
CA GLY A 76 -0.22 -5.76 5.66
C GLY A 76 -0.29 -4.79 6.82
N THR A 77 0.10 -3.53 6.61
CA THR A 77 -0.02 -2.47 7.63
C THR A 77 -1.01 -1.40 7.18
N ASP A 78 -1.97 -1.05 8.02
CA ASP A 78 -2.87 0.08 7.76
C ASP A 78 -3.55 0.58 9.05
N PRO A 79 -3.45 1.88 9.42
CA PRO A 79 -4.02 2.41 10.66
C PRO A 79 -5.53 2.21 10.82
N SER A 80 -6.28 2.13 9.71
CA SER A 80 -7.75 2.11 9.72
C SER A 80 -8.33 0.77 10.16
N ARG A 81 -7.55 -0.31 10.13
CA ARG A 81 -7.97 -1.68 10.51
C ARG A 81 -9.27 -2.13 9.81
N ILE A 82 -9.44 -1.79 8.53
CA ILE A 82 -10.62 -2.16 7.73
C ILE A 82 -10.59 -3.60 7.18
N GLN A 83 -9.50 -4.35 7.43
CA GLN A 83 -9.26 -5.65 6.80
C GLN A 83 -10.11 -6.75 7.44
N PRO A 84 -10.46 -7.82 6.70
CA PRO A 84 -11.30 -8.90 7.20
C PRO A 84 -10.68 -9.60 8.42
N SER A 85 -11.52 -9.95 9.40
CA SER A 85 -11.13 -10.68 10.60
C SER A 85 -10.72 -12.14 10.34
N ASN A 86 -11.20 -12.72 9.25
CA ASN A 86 -10.82 -14.07 8.80
C ASN A 86 -9.53 -13.98 7.98
N GLN A 87 -8.40 -14.12 8.67
CA GLN A 87 -7.07 -14.03 8.10
C GLN A 87 -6.63 -15.38 7.50
N SER A 88 -5.98 -15.36 6.33
CA SER A 88 -5.28 -16.53 5.79
C SER A 88 -4.19 -16.97 6.77
N PRO A 89 -3.88 -18.27 6.94
CA PRO A 89 -2.84 -18.73 7.87
C PRO A 89 -1.47 -18.06 7.65
N ASN A 90 -1.20 -17.56 6.44
CA ASN A 90 0.04 -16.92 6.04
C ASN A 90 -0.12 -15.42 5.67
N CYS A 91 -1.25 -14.78 5.99
CA CYS A 91 -1.46 -13.34 5.77
C CYS A 91 -1.99 -12.69 7.04
N GLN A 92 -1.32 -11.64 7.53
CA GLN A 92 -1.70 -10.95 8.77
C GLN A 92 -1.80 -9.44 8.53
N PHE A 93 -2.63 -8.77 9.34
CA PHE A 93 -2.78 -7.32 9.27
C PHE A 93 -2.46 -6.66 10.61
N ALA A 94 -1.62 -5.63 10.56
CA ALA A 94 -1.25 -4.80 11.70
C ALA A 94 -1.83 -3.39 11.52
N GLY A 95 -2.54 -2.90 12.53
CA GLY A 95 -3.04 -1.52 12.52
C GLY A 95 -1.98 -0.56 13.05
N GLU A 96 -0.91 -0.41 12.26
CA GLU A 96 0.26 0.41 12.55
C GLU A 96 0.38 1.52 11.51
N ASP A 97 0.90 2.66 11.96
CA ASP A 97 1.28 3.77 11.09
C ASP A 97 2.65 3.45 10.45
N SER A 98 2.74 3.61 9.14
CA SER A 98 3.98 3.31 8.40
C SER A 98 5.10 4.31 8.67
N GLU A 99 4.78 5.50 9.22
CA GLU A 99 5.76 6.51 9.64
C GLU A 99 6.28 6.30 11.07
N ASP A 100 5.62 5.46 11.87
CA ASP A 100 6.15 5.01 13.16
C ASP A 100 7.25 3.95 12.94
N PRO A 101 8.17 3.73 13.91
CA PRO A 101 9.23 2.73 13.77
C PRO A 101 8.68 1.32 13.51
N TRP A 102 9.24 0.63 12.51
CA TRP A 102 8.83 -0.73 12.17
C TRP A 102 9.42 -1.76 13.14
N ILE A 103 8.57 -2.35 14.00
CA ILE A 103 8.98 -3.29 15.05
C ILE A 103 8.52 -4.71 14.68
N PHE A 104 9.07 -5.25 13.60
CA PHE A 104 8.80 -6.63 13.20
C PHE A 104 9.90 -7.58 13.70
N PRO A 105 9.56 -8.83 14.07
CA PRO A 105 10.54 -9.83 14.49
C PRO A 105 11.38 -10.38 13.32
N VAL A 106 11.06 -9.97 12.09
CA VAL A 106 11.66 -10.42 10.84
C VAL A 106 12.04 -9.22 9.98
N LYS A 107 12.98 -9.43 9.06
CA LYS A 107 13.22 -8.53 7.94
C LYS A 107 12.53 -9.07 6.70
N PHE A 108 12.17 -8.17 5.78
CA PHE A 108 11.41 -8.50 4.59
C PHE A 108 12.30 -8.79 3.39
N ASP A 109 11.85 -9.71 2.54
CA ASP A 109 12.43 -9.96 1.21
C ASP A 109 11.81 -9.02 0.17
N TYR A 110 10.60 -8.53 0.46
CA TYR A 110 9.83 -7.69 -0.42
C TYR A 110 9.01 -6.68 0.38
N VAL A 111 9.05 -5.42 -0.03
CA VAL A 111 8.21 -4.35 0.50
C VAL A 111 7.43 -3.75 -0.66
N HIS A 112 6.11 -3.83 -0.56
CA HIS A 112 5.18 -3.33 -1.56
C HIS A 112 4.55 -2.02 -1.07
N LEU A 113 4.50 -1.03 -1.96
CA LEU A 113 3.77 0.21 -1.78
C LEU A 113 2.98 0.49 -3.07
N CYS A 114 1.66 0.63 -2.98
CA CYS A 114 0.83 0.93 -4.14
C CYS A 114 -0.15 2.08 -3.85
N ALA A 115 -0.19 3.06 -4.75
CA ALA A 115 -1.08 4.23 -4.66
C ALA A 115 -0.93 4.99 -3.33
N VAL A 116 0.31 5.22 -2.89
CA VAL A 116 0.63 5.78 -1.56
C VAL A 116 1.06 7.25 -1.59
N VAL A 117 1.00 7.92 -2.76
CA VAL A 117 1.53 9.27 -3.00
C VAL A 117 0.98 10.34 -2.03
N LYS A 118 -0.18 10.10 -1.42
CA LYS A 118 -0.82 10.98 -0.43
C LYS A 118 -1.05 10.31 0.93
N CYS A 119 -0.45 9.15 1.17
CA CYS A 119 -0.65 8.39 2.40
C CYS A 119 0.31 8.79 3.53
N PHE A 120 1.39 9.52 3.25
CA PHE A 120 2.43 9.81 4.23
C PHE A 120 2.75 11.30 4.28
N GLU A 121 2.99 11.83 5.48
CA GLU A 121 3.52 13.19 5.66
C GLU A 121 5.01 13.25 5.29
N ASP A 122 5.79 12.25 5.67
CA ASP A 122 7.20 12.08 5.33
C ASP A 122 7.50 10.70 4.75
N VAL A 123 7.25 10.56 3.44
CA VAL A 123 7.60 9.36 2.66
C VAL A 123 9.06 8.92 2.83
N ARG A 124 9.98 9.84 3.14
CA ARG A 124 11.39 9.48 3.36
C ARG A 124 11.58 8.63 4.60
N THR A 125 10.78 8.85 5.64
CA THR A 125 10.81 8.04 6.86
C THR A 125 10.33 6.62 6.56
N VAL A 126 9.22 6.47 5.84
CA VAL A 126 8.73 5.18 5.35
C VAL A 126 9.78 4.45 4.51
N MET A 127 10.39 5.14 3.55
CA MET A 127 11.42 4.53 2.69
C MET A 127 12.67 4.12 3.49
N ARG A 128 13.10 4.91 4.48
CA ARG A 128 14.21 4.52 5.37
C ARG A 128 13.90 3.25 6.15
N HIS A 129 12.67 3.08 6.60
CA HIS A 129 12.25 1.84 7.25
C HIS A 129 12.24 0.68 6.25
N ALA A 130 11.74 0.90 5.03
CA ALA A 130 11.74 -0.08 3.94
C ALA A 130 13.14 -0.59 3.58
N PHE A 131 14.16 0.28 3.61
CA PHE A 131 15.54 -0.11 3.34
C PHE A 131 16.16 -1.03 4.42
N ASN A 132 15.56 -1.16 5.61
CA ASN A 132 15.99 -2.12 6.63
C ASN A 132 15.47 -3.54 6.34
N MET A 133 15.78 -4.06 5.16
CA MET A 133 15.31 -5.33 4.64
C MET A 133 16.40 -6.40 4.59
N ASN A 134 16.07 -7.61 4.13
CA ASN A 134 17.07 -8.64 3.87
C ASN A 134 17.97 -8.24 2.70
N GLU A 135 19.21 -8.73 2.71
CA GLU A 135 20.13 -8.54 1.59
C GLU A 135 19.53 -9.15 0.31
N GLY A 136 19.54 -8.38 -0.78
CA GLY A 136 18.91 -8.80 -2.04
C GLY A 136 17.38 -8.64 -2.10
N GLY A 137 16.76 -8.05 -1.07
CA GLY A 137 15.34 -7.74 -1.06
C GLY A 137 14.96 -6.58 -1.98
N TRP A 138 13.67 -6.47 -2.28
CA TRP A 138 13.11 -5.49 -3.21
C TRP A 138 12.06 -4.58 -2.60
N ILE A 139 12.16 -3.28 -2.89
CA ILE A 139 11.09 -2.33 -2.63
C ILE A 139 10.42 -2.04 -3.97
N GLU A 140 9.13 -2.32 -4.07
CA GLU A 140 8.33 -2.00 -5.24
C GLU A 140 7.33 -0.92 -4.89
N LEU A 141 7.48 0.24 -5.55
CA LEU A 141 6.58 1.38 -5.42
C LEU A 141 5.84 1.57 -6.74
N GLN A 142 4.53 1.39 -6.70
CA GLN A 142 3.63 1.55 -7.83
C GLN A 142 2.73 2.74 -7.56
N ASP A 143 2.92 3.85 -8.26
CA ASP A 143 2.12 5.04 -8.02
C ASP A 143 1.70 5.76 -9.30
N LEU A 144 0.63 6.54 -9.18
CA LEU A 144 0.12 7.34 -10.27
C LEU A 144 1.00 8.57 -10.45
N VAL A 145 1.60 8.67 -11.63
CA VAL A 145 2.15 9.93 -12.12
C VAL A 145 1.05 10.64 -12.89
N LEU A 146 0.56 11.75 -12.35
CA LEU A 146 -0.51 12.53 -12.98
C LEU A 146 0.07 13.44 -14.06
N HIS A 147 0.01 13.03 -15.31
CA HIS A 147 0.31 13.92 -16.42
C HIS A 147 -0.95 14.65 -16.88
N LEU A 148 -0.99 15.97 -16.71
CA LEU A 148 -2.08 16.82 -17.21
C LEU A 148 -1.80 17.23 -18.65
N TYR A 149 -2.74 16.87 -19.52
CA TYR A 149 -2.75 17.29 -20.93
C TYR A 149 -3.99 18.14 -21.19
N GLY A 150 -3.83 19.22 -21.95
CA GLY A 150 -4.90 20.08 -22.40
C GLY A 150 -4.84 20.17 -23.91
N ASP A 151 -5.97 19.95 -24.58
CA ASP A 151 -6.07 19.94 -26.04
C ASP A 151 -5.70 21.29 -26.68
N ASP A 152 -5.72 22.37 -25.90
CA ASP A 152 -5.39 23.73 -26.28
C ASP A 152 -4.00 24.19 -25.80
N GLN A 153 -3.16 23.25 -25.36
CA GLN A 153 -1.85 23.54 -24.75
C GLN A 153 -1.94 24.40 -23.48
N SER A 154 -3.11 24.52 -22.85
CA SER A 154 -3.29 25.37 -21.66
C SER A 154 -2.28 25.07 -20.55
N PHE A 155 -1.83 23.82 -20.43
CA PHE A 155 -0.88 23.39 -19.40
C PHE A 155 0.60 23.51 -19.80
N GLU A 156 0.92 23.89 -21.05
CA GLU A 156 2.30 24.07 -21.51
C GLU A 156 3.03 25.18 -20.75
N GLY A 157 4.19 24.86 -20.19
CA GLY A 157 5.01 25.81 -19.43
C GLY A 157 4.53 26.07 -17.99
N MET A 158 3.42 25.46 -17.56
CA MET A 158 2.98 25.52 -16.17
C MET A 158 3.92 24.71 -15.27
N ALA A 159 4.03 25.12 -14.00
CA ALA A 159 4.83 24.41 -13.00
C ALA A 159 4.44 22.92 -12.87
N ILE A 160 3.16 22.59 -13.09
CA ILE A 160 2.66 21.21 -13.00
C ILE A 160 3.26 20.25 -14.05
N GLN A 161 3.83 20.75 -15.16
CA GLN A 161 4.57 19.94 -16.13
C GLN A 161 6.03 19.66 -15.71
N ARG A 162 6.58 20.49 -14.82
CA ARG A 162 7.98 20.36 -14.37
C ARG A 162 8.13 19.37 -13.22
N TRP A 163 7.07 19.18 -12.46
CA TRP A 163 7.05 18.38 -11.23
C TRP A 163 6.16 17.13 -11.34
N THR A 164 5.80 16.73 -12.56
CA THR A 164 5.14 15.46 -12.89
C THR A 164 6.08 14.58 -13.71
#